data_AF-A0A1C7M7J9-F1
#
_entry.id   AF-A0A1C7M7J9-F1
#
_cell.length_a   1.000
_cell.length_b   1.000
_cell.length_c   1.000
_cell.angle_alpha   90.00
_cell.angle_beta   90.00
_cell.angle_gamma   90.00
#
_symmetry.space_group_name_H-M   'P 1'
#
loop_
_entity.id
_entity.type
_entity.pdbx_description
1 polymer ?
#
loop_
_entity_poly.entity_id
_entity_poly.type
_entity_poly.pdbx_seq_one_letter_code
_entity_poly.pdbx_strand_id
1 'polypeptide(L)'
;MSSTLLASAPVAHNAFPPPSTPSARRPQIATHSHIKGLGLTSEGSAVIDGAGFIGQTNAREACGVIVDLIKSRKFSGRALLLVGAPGTGKTALALAISRELGVKVPFCPMVGSEVYSTEVKKTEVLAEAFRRAIEAENPLSGYGKTVSHVVVGLKTVKGTKQLRLDPSIYEAILKEKIVVGDVVYIEHQTGAVKTRDVHKRKELVQDVALSDLDAANARPQGGQDIMSVMGSLVKSSHTEVTEKLRREVNKVVQGYIEQGVAELVPGVVFIDEVHMLDIECFTYLNTLLESPMAPTVILATNRGQSLVRGTSDVVSPHGIPTDLLDRCMIVKTDGYTCDQVGKVVQLRATVEGLKPGEGVINRLAAEGEKSSLRYALQLLTPASILAQLAGRSQIELEDIEQTTELFLDTRTSPCMPDTHVTTHALASQNSAYFPSLAQRLSHESLIHEDEMCVMQMSIMLSTGLADVEFTLASGFAVHAPYSISKAALNMAVVKYAAEYRGPSPESDPAIPT
;
A
#
# COMPACT_ATOMS: atom_id res chain seq x y z
N MET A 1 -34.45 -41.23 50.43
CA MET A 1 -34.08 -42.59 49.96
C MET A 1 -33.57 -42.48 48.53
N SER A 2 -32.34 -42.96 48.34
CA SER A 2 -31.78 -43.55 47.12
C SER A 2 -31.80 -42.79 45.80
N SER A 3 -30.64 -42.19 45.51
CA SER A 3 -29.84 -42.30 44.27
C SER A 3 -30.33 -43.26 43.18
N THR A 4 -30.26 -42.83 41.92
CA THR A 4 -29.59 -43.61 40.86
C THR A 4 -28.96 -42.70 39.80
N LEU A 5 -27.71 -43.00 39.50
CA LEU A 5 -26.76 -42.33 38.61
C LEU A 5 -27.04 -42.65 37.14
N LEU A 6 -26.79 -41.69 36.24
CA LEU A 6 -26.35 -41.94 34.87
C LEU A 6 -25.02 -41.20 34.66
N ALA A 7 -24.01 -41.97 34.29
CA ALA A 7 -22.59 -41.61 34.28
C ALA A 7 -22.26 -40.52 33.26
N SER A 8 -21.51 -39.49 33.70
CA SER A 8 -20.81 -38.55 32.82
C SER A 8 -19.51 -39.18 32.34
N ALA A 9 -19.32 -39.27 31.02
CA ALA A 9 -18.03 -39.61 30.43
C ALA A 9 -16.96 -38.55 30.81
N PRO A 10 -15.70 -38.93 31.02
CA PRO A 10 -14.64 -37.98 31.34
C PRO A 10 -14.33 -37.13 30.10
N VAL A 11 -14.53 -35.82 30.21
CA VAL A 11 -14.09 -34.85 29.20
C VAL A 11 -12.57 -34.80 29.24
N ALA A 12 -11.94 -35.08 28.10
CA ALA A 12 -10.50 -34.93 27.93
C ALA A 12 -10.10 -33.46 28.21
N HIS A 13 -9.34 -33.24 29.28
CA HIS A 13 -8.59 -32.00 29.49
C HIS A 13 -7.54 -31.91 28.37
N ASN A 14 -7.87 -31.22 27.26
CA ASN A 14 -6.97 -30.53 26.32
C ASN A 14 -7.68 -30.13 25.00
N ALA A 15 -8.93 -29.67 25.05
CA ALA A 15 -9.56 -29.04 23.89
C ALA A 15 -9.44 -27.51 24.01
N PHE A 16 -8.72 -26.89 23.08
CA PHE A 16 -8.73 -25.43 22.91
C PHE A 16 -10.19 -24.96 22.71
N PRO A 17 -10.64 -23.88 23.38
CA PRO A 17 -11.96 -23.32 23.13
C PRO A 17 -12.06 -22.91 21.64
N PRO A 18 -13.25 -23.05 21.02
CA PRO A 18 -13.43 -22.63 19.64
C PRO A 18 -13.09 -21.15 19.49
N PRO A 19 -12.41 -20.73 18.41
CA PRO A 19 -12.06 -19.33 18.22
C PRO A 19 -13.32 -18.49 18.27
N SER A 20 -13.34 -17.51 19.16
CA SER A 20 -14.38 -16.49 19.21
C SER A 20 -14.59 -15.96 17.79
N THR A 21 -15.84 -16.00 17.33
CA THR A 21 -16.29 -15.40 16.06
C THR A 21 -15.50 -14.12 15.78
N PRO A 22 -14.88 -13.95 14.59
CA PRO A 22 -14.09 -12.76 14.31
C PRO A 22 -15.01 -11.55 14.48
N SER A 23 -14.76 -10.76 15.53
CA SER A 23 -15.40 -9.46 15.69
C SER A 23 -15.16 -8.70 14.40
N ALA A 24 -16.20 -8.01 13.90
CA ALA A 24 -16.18 -7.19 12.69
C ALA A 24 -14.78 -6.66 12.41
N ARG A 25 -14.15 -7.09 11.30
CA ARG A 25 -12.84 -6.58 10.88
C ARG A 25 -12.92 -5.07 10.89
N ARG A 26 -12.26 -4.42 11.84
CA ARG A 26 -12.09 -2.97 11.80
C ARG A 26 -11.38 -2.65 10.48
N PRO A 27 -11.89 -1.71 9.68
CA PRO A 27 -11.22 -1.34 8.44
C PRO A 27 -9.77 -0.95 8.75
N GLN A 28 -8.82 -1.49 7.99
CA GLN A 28 -7.40 -1.16 8.13
C GLN A 28 -7.24 0.36 7.98
N ILE A 29 -6.68 1.02 9.00
CA ILE A 29 -6.55 2.49 9.03
C ILE A 29 -5.44 2.91 8.06
N ALA A 30 -5.81 3.23 6.82
CA ALA A 30 -4.89 3.76 5.83
C ALA A 30 -4.20 5.05 6.33
N THR A 31 -2.97 5.31 5.88
CA THR A 31 -2.14 6.45 6.28
C THR A 31 -2.86 7.80 6.13
N HIS A 32 -3.70 7.95 5.11
CA HIS A 32 -4.42 9.20 4.79
C HIS A 32 -5.93 9.16 5.11
N SER A 33 -6.38 8.21 5.93
CA SER A 33 -7.80 8.08 6.34
C SER A 33 -8.36 9.30 7.07
N HIS A 34 -7.49 10.09 7.72
CA HIS A 34 -7.84 11.28 8.49
C HIS A 34 -8.15 12.52 7.63
N ILE A 35 -7.68 12.54 6.38
CA ILE A 35 -7.98 13.61 5.43
C ILE A 35 -9.47 13.54 5.10
N LYS A 36 -10.14 14.68 4.93
CA LYS A 36 -11.56 14.75 4.55
C LYS A 36 -11.84 15.65 3.34
N GLY A 37 -10.90 16.52 3.00
CA GLY A 37 -10.97 17.48 1.90
C GLY A 37 -9.82 18.47 2.00
N LEU A 38 -9.81 19.53 1.17
CA LEU A 38 -8.73 20.53 1.18
C LEU A 38 -8.83 21.51 2.37
N GLY A 39 -9.99 21.61 3.03
CA GLY A 39 -10.18 22.48 4.20
C GLY A 39 -10.05 23.97 3.86
N LEU A 40 -10.61 24.37 2.72
CA LEU A 40 -10.66 25.76 2.26
C LEU A 40 -11.92 26.45 2.77
N THR A 41 -11.85 27.76 2.93
CA THR A 41 -13.01 28.63 3.16
C THR A 41 -13.78 28.83 1.85
N SER A 42 -14.98 29.43 1.93
CA SER A 42 -15.78 29.78 0.74
C SER A 42 -15.07 30.77 -0.21
N GLU A 43 -14.09 31.51 0.30
CA GLU A 43 -13.28 32.45 -0.48
C GLU A 43 -12.04 31.79 -1.10
N GLY A 44 -11.80 30.50 -0.83
CA GLY A 44 -10.67 29.73 -1.36
C GLY A 44 -9.41 29.75 -0.49
N SER A 45 -9.38 30.48 0.63
CA SER A 45 -8.23 30.52 1.54
C SER A 45 -8.18 29.28 2.45
N ALA A 46 -6.98 28.76 2.70
CA ALA A 46 -6.78 27.57 3.50
C ALA A 46 -6.81 27.86 5.01
N VAL A 47 -7.62 27.11 5.76
CA VAL A 47 -7.59 27.16 7.24
C VAL A 47 -6.39 26.36 7.74
N ILE A 48 -5.64 26.91 8.70
CA ILE A 48 -4.39 26.32 9.23
C ILE A 48 -4.58 24.85 9.63
N ASP A 49 -5.58 24.58 10.47
CA ASP A 49 -5.97 23.23 10.86
C ASP A 49 -7.38 22.97 10.29
N GLY A 50 -7.49 22.19 9.21
CA GLY A 50 -8.74 22.07 8.46
C GLY A 50 -8.85 20.77 7.68
N ALA A 51 -10.01 20.10 7.79
CA ALA A 51 -10.33 18.86 7.06
C ALA A 51 -9.25 17.74 7.15
N GLY A 52 -8.53 17.68 8.28
CA GLY A 52 -7.46 16.72 8.53
C GLY A 52 -6.07 17.17 8.07
N PHE A 53 -5.94 18.33 7.42
CA PHE A 53 -4.64 18.96 7.15
C PHE A 53 -4.20 19.86 8.29
N ILE A 54 -2.88 19.97 8.44
CA ILE A 54 -2.18 20.90 9.31
C ILE A 54 -1.18 21.65 8.43
N GLY A 55 -1.31 22.97 8.34
CA GLY A 55 -0.46 23.79 7.47
C GLY A 55 -0.66 23.52 5.98
N GLN A 56 0.45 23.58 5.21
CA GLN A 56 0.48 23.49 3.74
C GLN A 56 -0.52 24.43 3.06
N THR A 57 -0.66 25.66 3.56
CA THR A 57 -1.68 26.63 3.11
C THR A 57 -1.55 26.91 1.61
N ASN A 58 -0.36 27.29 1.15
CA ASN A 58 -0.11 27.64 -0.25
C ASN A 58 -0.43 26.47 -1.20
N ALA A 59 -0.02 25.26 -0.84
CA ALA A 59 -0.27 24.08 -1.66
C ALA A 59 -1.77 23.73 -1.70
N ARG A 60 -2.49 23.88 -0.57
CA ARG A 60 -3.93 23.62 -0.47
C ARG A 60 -4.75 24.64 -1.25
N GLU A 61 -4.40 25.92 -1.16
CA GLU A 61 -5.02 27.00 -1.93
C GLU A 61 -4.81 26.79 -3.43
N ALA A 62 -3.58 26.47 -3.85
CA ALA A 62 -3.29 26.13 -5.24
C ALA A 62 -4.13 24.92 -5.71
N CYS A 63 -4.24 23.87 -4.89
CA CYS A 63 -5.08 22.72 -5.19
C CYS A 63 -6.57 23.08 -5.28
N GLY A 64 -7.05 24.05 -4.50
CA GLY A 64 -8.41 24.59 -4.59
C GLY A 64 -8.69 25.21 -5.96
N VAL A 65 -7.77 26.06 -6.43
CA VAL A 65 -7.86 26.65 -7.78
C VAL A 65 -7.85 25.56 -8.86
N ILE A 66 -7.04 24.51 -8.70
CA ILE A 66 -7.03 23.37 -9.63
C ILE A 66 -8.37 22.63 -9.62
N VAL A 67 -8.97 22.38 -8.46
CA VAL A 67 -10.31 21.77 -8.34
C VAL A 67 -11.35 22.59 -9.09
N ASP A 68 -11.31 23.92 -8.97
CA ASP A 68 -12.24 24.81 -9.70
C ASP A 68 -11.99 24.80 -11.22
N LEU A 69 -10.73 24.68 -11.65
CA LEU A 69 -10.38 24.50 -13.07
C LEU A 69 -10.89 23.17 -13.62
N ILE A 70 -10.84 22.10 -12.83
CA ILE A 70 -11.38 20.78 -13.19
C ILE A 70 -12.90 20.86 -13.28
N LYS A 71 -13.57 21.41 -12.27
CA LYS A 71 -15.05 21.58 -12.24
C LYS A 71 -15.54 22.45 -13.40
N SER A 72 -14.77 23.46 -13.80
CA SER A 72 -15.07 24.32 -14.96
C SER A 72 -14.65 23.73 -16.32
N ARG A 73 -14.15 22.48 -16.35
CA ARG A 73 -13.67 21.77 -17.55
C ARG A 73 -12.55 22.49 -18.32
N LYS A 74 -11.80 23.39 -17.65
CA LYS A 74 -10.67 24.13 -18.23
C LYS A 74 -9.31 23.44 -18.01
N PHE A 75 -9.31 22.29 -17.33
CA PHE A 75 -8.12 21.50 -17.01
C PHE A 75 -7.84 20.37 -18.02
N SER A 76 -8.53 20.33 -19.16
CA SER A 76 -8.34 19.29 -20.19
C SER A 76 -6.93 19.29 -20.76
N GLY A 77 -6.35 18.10 -20.96
CA GLY A 77 -5.01 17.93 -21.57
C GLY A 77 -3.85 18.43 -20.72
N ARG A 78 -4.08 18.74 -19.44
CA ARG A 78 -3.07 19.18 -18.47
C ARG A 78 -2.92 18.15 -17.37
N ALA A 79 -1.76 18.16 -16.72
CA ALA A 79 -1.51 17.37 -15.52
C ALA A 79 -1.17 18.29 -14.33
N LEU A 80 -1.47 17.85 -13.10
CA LEU A 80 -1.01 18.52 -11.88
C LEU A 80 0.28 17.83 -11.43
N LEU A 81 1.37 18.56 -11.21
CA LEU A 81 2.62 18.02 -10.67
C LEU A 81 2.85 18.52 -9.24
N LEU A 82 2.81 17.61 -8.28
CA LEU A 82 3.12 17.86 -6.87
C LEU A 82 4.61 17.61 -6.60
N VAL A 83 5.32 18.64 -6.16
CA VAL A 83 6.77 18.61 -5.94
C VAL A 83 7.09 18.88 -4.48
N GLY A 84 7.93 18.05 -3.87
CA GLY A 84 8.52 18.37 -2.56
C GLY A 84 9.11 17.15 -1.87
N ALA A 85 9.75 17.38 -0.72
CA ALA A 85 10.45 16.34 0.01
C ALA A 85 9.55 15.13 0.38
N PRO A 86 10.12 13.95 0.67
CA PRO A 86 9.35 12.84 1.21
C PRO A 86 8.60 13.24 2.48
N GLY A 87 7.36 12.79 2.63
CA GLY A 87 6.57 13.07 3.84
C GLY A 87 5.93 14.45 3.92
N THR A 88 6.01 15.31 2.89
CA THR A 88 5.37 16.65 2.90
C THR A 88 3.86 16.64 2.66
N GLY A 89 3.26 15.49 2.33
CA GLY A 89 1.80 15.37 2.15
C GLY A 89 1.30 15.41 0.70
N LYS A 90 2.15 15.17 -0.30
CA LYS A 90 1.75 15.07 -1.73
C LYS A 90 0.58 14.11 -1.95
N THR A 91 0.69 12.87 -1.46
CA THR A 91 -0.37 11.86 -1.53
C THR A 91 -1.65 12.30 -0.80
N ALA A 92 -1.50 13.02 0.32
CA ALA A 92 -2.64 13.57 1.05
C ALA A 92 -3.37 14.64 0.25
N LEU A 93 -2.64 15.55 -0.43
CA LEU A 93 -3.21 16.56 -1.32
C LEU A 93 -3.96 15.92 -2.50
N ALA A 94 -3.39 14.90 -3.13
CA ALA A 94 -4.06 14.19 -4.23
C ALA A 94 -5.39 13.55 -3.78
N LEU A 95 -5.40 12.90 -2.61
CA LEU A 95 -6.62 12.33 -2.01
C LEU A 95 -7.63 13.42 -1.59
N ALA A 96 -7.14 14.60 -1.21
CA ALA A 96 -8.00 15.72 -0.86
C ALA A 96 -8.69 16.30 -2.10
N ILE A 97 -7.95 16.44 -3.21
CA ILE A 97 -8.48 16.87 -4.51
C ILE A 97 -9.60 15.92 -4.96
N SER A 98 -9.40 14.61 -4.92
CA SER A 98 -10.44 13.66 -5.33
C SER A 98 -11.71 13.78 -4.51
N ARG A 99 -11.58 13.96 -3.18
CA ARG A 99 -12.73 14.20 -2.30
C ARG A 99 -13.45 15.52 -2.57
N GLU A 100 -12.70 16.57 -2.93
CA GLU A 100 -13.25 17.89 -3.24
C GLU A 100 -13.98 17.91 -4.60
N LEU A 101 -13.56 17.05 -5.54
CA LEU A 101 -14.26 16.81 -6.80
C LEU A 101 -15.57 16.05 -6.56
N GLY A 102 -15.59 15.09 -5.63
CA GLY A 102 -16.80 14.47 -5.13
C GLY A 102 -16.57 13.10 -4.49
N VAL A 103 -17.47 12.69 -3.60
CA VAL A 103 -17.36 11.40 -2.88
C VAL A 103 -17.50 10.18 -3.81
N LYS A 104 -18.15 10.37 -4.96
CA LYS A 104 -18.30 9.36 -6.01
C LYS A 104 -17.16 9.35 -7.04
N VAL A 105 -16.24 10.30 -6.98
CA VAL A 105 -15.19 10.41 -8.00
C VAL A 105 -14.17 9.29 -7.79
N PRO A 106 -13.92 8.42 -8.79
CA PRO A 106 -12.97 7.34 -8.64
C PRO A 106 -11.55 7.90 -8.46
N PHE A 107 -10.82 7.35 -7.48
CA PHE A 107 -9.44 7.72 -7.18
C PHE A 107 -8.54 6.49 -7.33
N CYS A 108 -7.64 6.52 -8.31
CA CYS A 108 -6.71 5.44 -8.60
C CYS A 108 -5.27 5.87 -8.26
N PRO A 109 -4.77 5.56 -7.06
CA PRO A 109 -3.36 5.75 -6.73
C PRO A 109 -2.51 4.62 -7.33
N MET A 110 -1.35 4.98 -7.88
CA MET A 110 -0.31 4.06 -8.32
C MET A 110 1.08 4.66 -8.05
N VAL A 111 2.08 3.81 -7.83
CA VAL A 111 3.49 4.24 -7.77
C VAL A 111 4.14 4.03 -9.13
N GLY A 112 4.99 4.95 -9.57
CA GLY A 112 5.66 4.89 -10.87
C GLY A 112 6.50 3.62 -11.08
N SER A 113 6.93 2.93 -10.02
CA SER A 113 7.61 1.64 -10.13
C SER A 113 6.69 0.46 -10.44
N GLU A 114 5.37 0.59 -10.26
CA GLU A 114 4.40 -0.49 -10.50
C GLU A 114 4.25 -0.84 -11.98
N VAL A 115 4.64 0.05 -12.90
CA VAL A 115 4.59 -0.20 -14.34
C VAL A 115 5.56 -1.28 -14.80
N TYR A 116 6.59 -1.58 -14.00
CA TYR A 116 7.58 -2.60 -14.31
C TYR A 116 7.07 -3.97 -13.87
N SER A 117 6.41 -4.66 -14.80
CA SER A 117 5.94 -6.04 -14.64
C SER A 117 6.65 -6.98 -15.61
N THR A 118 6.86 -8.23 -15.18
CA THR A 118 7.36 -9.31 -16.04
C THR A 118 6.26 -9.95 -16.89
N GLU A 119 5.00 -9.83 -16.45
CA GLU A 119 3.86 -10.49 -17.08
C GLU A 119 3.08 -9.58 -18.03
N VAL A 120 3.08 -8.27 -17.76
CA VAL A 120 2.25 -7.28 -18.45
C VAL A 120 3.13 -6.13 -18.94
N LYS A 121 2.87 -5.63 -20.15
CA LYS A 121 3.57 -4.46 -20.70
C LYS A 121 3.36 -3.22 -19.84
N LYS A 122 4.39 -2.37 -19.74
CA LYS A 122 4.35 -1.10 -18.99
C LYS A 122 3.18 -0.19 -19.40
N THR A 123 2.95 -0.08 -20.70
CA THR A 123 1.84 0.72 -21.26
C THR A 123 0.48 0.14 -20.91
N GLU A 124 0.37 -1.18 -20.77
CA GLU A 124 -0.88 -1.84 -20.39
C GLU A 124 -1.22 -1.61 -18.90
N VAL A 125 -0.21 -1.65 -18.01
CA VAL A 125 -0.40 -1.29 -16.60
C VAL A 125 -0.87 0.16 -16.46
N LEU A 126 -0.28 1.08 -17.22
CA LEU A 126 -0.72 2.49 -17.27
C LEU A 126 -2.14 2.63 -17.85
N ALA A 127 -2.44 1.95 -18.95
CA ALA A 127 -3.77 1.99 -19.56
C ALA A 127 -4.84 1.47 -18.59
N GLU A 128 -4.55 0.38 -17.88
CA GLU A 128 -5.44 -0.18 -16.87
C GLU A 128 -5.68 0.80 -15.72
N ALA A 129 -4.65 1.47 -15.21
CA ALA A 129 -4.79 2.48 -14.17
C ALA A 129 -5.69 3.65 -14.61
N PHE A 130 -5.56 4.11 -15.86
CA PHE A 130 -6.43 5.14 -16.44
C PHE A 130 -7.88 4.65 -16.58
N ARG A 131 -8.08 3.40 -17.00
CA ARG A 131 -9.40 2.79 -17.15
C ARG A 131 -10.12 2.58 -15.82
N ARG A 132 -9.40 2.24 -14.76
CA ARG A 132 -9.94 2.15 -13.39
C ARG A 132 -10.42 3.49 -12.85
N ALA A 133 -9.80 4.58 -13.31
CA ALA A 133 -10.18 5.94 -12.92
C ALA A 133 -11.32 6.53 -13.77
N ILE A 134 -11.98 5.75 -14.62
CA ILE A 134 -13.14 6.21 -15.39
C ILE A 134 -14.30 5.29 -15.07
N GLU A 135 -15.36 5.86 -14.49
CA GLU A 135 -16.60 5.14 -14.20
C GLU A 135 -17.72 5.58 -15.15
N ALA A 136 -18.58 4.62 -15.52
CA ALA A 136 -19.84 4.86 -16.19
C ALA A 136 -20.98 4.51 -15.22
N GLU A 137 -21.83 5.49 -14.90
CA GLU A 137 -23.04 5.24 -14.11
C GLU A 137 -24.09 4.58 -15.02
N ASN A 138 -24.51 3.35 -14.72
CA ASN A 138 -25.53 2.59 -15.43
C ASN A 138 -26.73 2.30 -14.51
N PRO A 139 -27.96 2.75 -14.86
CA PRO A 139 -29.17 2.51 -14.06
C PRO A 139 -29.78 1.10 -14.25
N LEU A 140 -29.18 0.25 -15.09
CA LEU A 140 -29.81 -0.97 -15.62
C LEU A 140 -28.98 -2.26 -15.47
N SER A 141 -27.80 -2.20 -14.86
CA SER A 141 -26.99 -3.40 -14.64
C SER A 141 -27.10 -3.86 -13.19
N GLY A 142 -27.21 -5.16 -12.99
CA GLY A 142 -27.54 -5.77 -11.71
C GLY A 142 -26.59 -6.90 -11.38
N TYR A 143 -25.27 -6.70 -11.49
CA TYR A 143 -24.30 -7.69 -11.04
C TYR A 143 -23.04 -6.97 -10.54
N GLY A 144 -22.73 -7.09 -9.24
CA GLY A 144 -21.57 -6.40 -8.66
C GLY A 144 -21.25 -6.64 -7.18
N LYS A 145 -21.95 -7.52 -6.46
CA LYS A 145 -21.53 -7.98 -5.12
C LYS A 145 -21.79 -9.47 -4.99
N THR A 146 -20.75 -10.26 -4.79
CA THR A 146 -20.85 -11.70 -4.51
C THR A 146 -21.30 -11.90 -3.06
N VAL A 147 -22.57 -12.28 -2.89
CA VAL A 147 -23.16 -12.60 -1.58
C VAL A 147 -22.82 -14.06 -1.24
N SER A 148 -22.31 -14.34 -0.03
CA SER A 148 -21.92 -15.70 0.37
C SER A 148 -23.04 -16.52 0.99
N HIS A 149 -24.03 -15.88 1.62
CA HIS A 149 -25.28 -16.48 2.11
C HIS A 149 -26.27 -15.37 2.53
N VAL A 150 -27.56 -15.68 2.51
CA VAL A 150 -28.63 -14.76 2.91
C VAL A 150 -29.27 -15.25 4.20
N VAL A 151 -29.43 -14.38 5.20
CA VAL A 151 -30.13 -14.71 6.46
C VAL A 151 -31.47 -14.01 6.49
N VAL A 152 -32.57 -14.78 6.53
CA VAL A 152 -33.94 -14.26 6.52
C VAL A 152 -34.67 -14.68 7.79
N GLY A 153 -35.23 -13.70 8.51
CA GLY A 153 -36.12 -13.93 9.65
C GLY A 153 -37.59 -13.94 9.21
N LEU A 154 -38.26 -15.10 9.29
CA LEU A 154 -39.68 -15.23 8.97
C LEU A 154 -40.51 -15.31 10.25
N LYS A 155 -41.62 -14.56 10.30
CA LYS A 155 -42.59 -14.58 11.39
C LYS A 155 -43.90 -15.17 10.87
N THR A 156 -44.37 -16.23 11.53
CA THR A 156 -45.67 -16.85 11.28
C THR A 156 -46.56 -16.68 12.50
N VAL A 157 -47.86 -16.98 12.36
CA VAL A 157 -48.81 -16.98 13.49
C VAL A 157 -48.43 -17.96 14.62
N LYS A 158 -47.60 -18.98 14.31
CA LYS A 158 -47.14 -20.00 15.28
C LYS A 158 -45.77 -19.68 15.89
N GLY A 159 -45.07 -18.65 15.43
CA GLY A 159 -43.75 -18.26 15.94
C GLY A 159 -42.80 -17.69 14.88
N THR A 160 -41.60 -17.31 15.31
CA THR A 160 -40.53 -16.73 14.48
C THR A 160 -39.41 -17.74 14.25
N LYS A 161 -38.90 -17.83 13.02
CA LYS A 161 -37.77 -18.68 12.65
C LYS A 161 -36.78 -17.90 11.78
N GLN A 162 -35.48 -18.02 12.06
CA GLN A 162 -34.43 -17.53 11.18
C GLN A 162 -33.93 -18.66 10.28
N LEU A 163 -33.79 -18.38 8.99
CA LEU A 163 -33.31 -19.31 7.98
C LEU A 163 -32.04 -18.75 7.34
N ARG A 164 -31.04 -19.61 7.17
CA ARG A 164 -29.89 -19.34 6.31
C ARG A 164 -30.17 -19.95 4.95
N LEU A 165 -30.08 -19.14 3.92
CA LEU A 165 -30.47 -19.46 2.55
C LEU A 165 -29.30 -19.24 1.60
N ASP A 166 -29.37 -19.94 0.47
CA ASP A 166 -28.39 -19.87 -0.60
C ASP A 166 -28.32 -18.46 -1.22
N PRO A 167 -27.13 -17.99 -1.67
CA PRO A 167 -26.96 -16.71 -2.37
C PRO A 167 -27.90 -16.47 -3.55
N SER A 168 -28.31 -17.52 -4.28
CA SER A 168 -29.26 -17.40 -5.40
C SER A 168 -30.59 -16.75 -5.00
N ILE A 169 -30.99 -16.90 -3.73
CA ILE A 169 -32.21 -16.29 -3.19
C ILE A 169 -32.09 -14.77 -3.06
N TYR A 170 -30.88 -14.23 -2.95
CA TYR A 170 -30.64 -12.78 -2.93
C TYR A 170 -31.12 -12.12 -4.22
N GLU A 171 -30.83 -12.73 -5.37
CA GLU A 171 -31.25 -12.22 -6.67
C GLU A 171 -32.77 -12.28 -6.83
N ALA A 172 -33.41 -13.35 -6.34
CA ALA A 172 -34.87 -13.46 -6.32
C ALA A 172 -35.52 -12.38 -5.42
N ILE A 173 -34.95 -12.11 -4.25
CA ILE A 173 -35.41 -11.05 -3.33
C ILE A 173 -35.31 -9.67 -3.98
N LEU A 174 -34.20 -9.40 -4.69
CA LEU A 174 -34.01 -8.14 -5.40
C LEU A 174 -34.96 -8.00 -6.59
N LYS A 175 -35.15 -9.07 -7.37
CA LYS A 175 -36.04 -9.11 -8.53
C LYS A 175 -37.50 -8.88 -8.15
N GLU A 176 -37.96 -9.54 -7.09
CA GLU A 176 -39.31 -9.43 -6.54
C GLU A 176 -39.48 -8.21 -5.60
N LYS A 177 -38.39 -7.49 -5.29
CA LYS A 177 -38.34 -6.26 -4.48
C LYS A 177 -38.97 -6.38 -3.11
N ILE A 178 -38.62 -7.47 -2.45
CA ILE A 178 -39.14 -7.84 -1.13
C ILE A 178 -38.59 -6.91 -0.06
N VAL A 179 -39.46 -6.36 0.77
CA VAL A 179 -39.09 -5.55 1.95
C VAL A 179 -39.49 -6.24 3.26
N VAL A 180 -38.85 -5.82 4.36
CA VAL A 180 -39.20 -6.32 5.69
C VAL A 180 -40.65 -5.95 6.00
N GLY A 181 -41.47 -6.96 6.25
CA GLY A 181 -42.92 -6.82 6.45
C GLY A 181 -43.76 -7.47 5.36
N ASP A 182 -43.16 -7.79 4.20
CA ASP A 182 -43.86 -8.47 3.11
C ASP A 182 -44.12 -9.94 3.45
N VAL A 183 -45.28 -10.44 3.02
CA VAL A 183 -45.63 -11.86 3.13
C VAL A 183 -45.07 -12.58 1.91
N VAL A 184 -44.10 -13.47 2.17
CA VAL A 184 -43.34 -14.18 1.14
C VAL A 184 -43.53 -15.68 1.21
N TYR A 185 -43.48 -16.33 0.05
CA TYR A 185 -43.41 -17.78 -0.07
C TYR A 185 -42.06 -18.18 -0.66
N ILE A 186 -41.32 -19.06 0.02
CA ILE A 186 -40.01 -19.56 -0.41
C ILE A 186 -40.12 -21.07 -0.65
N GLU A 187 -39.92 -21.50 -1.89
CA GLU A 187 -39.96 -22.90 -2.28
C GLU A 187 -38.62 -23.60 -2.03
N HIS A 188 -38.64 -24.73 -1.32
CA HIS A 188 -37.42 -25.40 -0.85
C HIS A 188 -36.57 -26.03 -1.96
N GLN A 189 -37.18 -26.51 -3.03
CA GLN A 189 -36.49 -27.28 -4.08
C GLN A 189 -35.88 -26.39 -5.18
N THR A 190 -36.52 -25.26 -5.47
CA THR A 190 -36.14 -24.37 -6.58
C THR A 190 -35.49 -23.08 -6.10
N GLY A 191 -35.59 -22.76 -4.81
CA GLY A 191 -35.17 -21.46 -4.25
C GLY A 191 -36.02 -20.29 -4.74
N ALA A 192 -37.13 -20.54 -5.45
CA ALA A 192 -37.99 -19.50 -5.97
C ALA A 192 -38.71 -18.78 -4.83
N VAL A 193 -38.58 -17.45 -4.79
CA VAL A 193 -39.30 -16.59 -3.87
C VAL A 193 -40.40 -15.86 -4.63
N LYS A 194 -41.63 -15.92 -4.12
CA LYS A 194 -42.77 -15.18 -4.68
C LYS A 194 -43.36 -14.27 -3.62
N THR A 195 -43.59 -13.01 -3.99
CA THR A 195 -44.37 -12.08 -3.16
C THR A 195 -45.84 -12.20 -3.49
N ARG A 196 -46.71 -12.01 -2.49
CA ARG A 196 -48.15 -11.84 -2.71
C ARG A 196 -48.42 -10.37 -3.06
N ASP A 197 -47.93 -9.96 -4.23
CA ASP A 197 -48.05 -8.65 -4.90
C ASP A 197 -47.88 -7.36 -4.07
N VAL A 198 -46.77 -6.61 -4.30
CA VAL A 198 -46.79 -5.14 -4.50
C VAL A 198 -45.61 -4.77 -5.42
N HIS A 199 -45.89 -4.42 -6.68
CA HIS A 199 -44.89 -3.90 -7.61
C HIS A 199 -44.35 -2.55 -7.11
N LYS A 200 -43.19 -2.54 -6.44
CA LYS A 200 -42.41 -1.31 -6.23
C LYS A 200 -41.43 -1.16 -7.40
N ARG A 201 -41.14 0.05 -7.88
CA ARG A 201 -40.05 0.29 -8.85
C ARG A 201 -38.90 0.90 -8.06
N LYS A 202 -37.75 0.24 -8.02
CA LYS A 202 -36.53 0.77 -7.40
C LYS A 202 -35.58 1.11 -8.53
N GLU A 203 -35.13 2.35 -8.58
CA GLU A 203 -34.05 2.80 -9.46
C GLU A 203 -32.73 2.41 -8.77
N LEU A 204 -31.93 1.58 -9.44
CA LEU A 204 -30.61 1.16 -8.98
C LEU A 204 -29.60 1.85 -9.88
N VAL A 205 -28.88 2.84 -9.35
CA VAL A 205 -27.73 3.42 -10.03
C VAL A 205 -26.51 2.56 -9.67
N GLN A 206 -25.86 1.99 -10.69
CA GLN A 206 -24.62 1.23 -10.52
C GLN A 206 -23.46 1.99 -11.17
N ASP A 207 -22.42 2.20 -10.39
CA ASP A 207 -21.16 2.77 -10.89
C ASP A 207 -20.29 1.59 -11.37
N VAL A 208 -19.83 1.62 -12.62
CA VAL A 208 -19.00 0.56 -13.22
C VAL A 208 -17.75 1.18 -13.83
N ALA A 209 -16.56 0.74 -13.41
CA ALA A 209 -15.31 1.20 -14.02
C ALA A 209 -15.12 0.60 -15.42
N LEU A 210 -14.51 1.36 -16.33
CA LEU A 210 -14.22 0.87 -17.69
C LEU A 210 -13.28 -0.35 -17.67
N SER A 211 -12.38 -0.43 -16.69
CA SER A 211 -11.52 -1.61 -16.50
C SER A 211 -12.31 -2.88 -16.23
N ASP A 212 -13.44 -2.77 -15.52
CA ASP A 212 -14.27 -3.92 -15.16
C ASP A 212 -15.05 -4.40 -16.39
N LEU A 213 -15.52 -3.48 -17.23
CA LEU A 213 -16.11 -3.79 -18.54
C LEU A 213 -15.08 -4.45 -19.46
N ASP A 214 -13.86 -3.91 -19.54
CA ASP A 214 -12.78 -4.48 -20.34
C ASP A 214 -12.45 -5.91 -19.89
N ALA A 215 -12.34 -6.14 -18.57
CA ALA A 215 -12.06 -7.45 -17.99
C ALA A 215 -13.21 -8.45 -18.19
N ALA A 216 -14.47 -8.02 -18.02
CA ALA A 216 -15.65 -8.86 -18.20
C ALA A 216 -15.80 -9.35 -19.65
N ASN A 217 -15.46 -8.50 -20.63
CA ASN A 217 -15.49 -8.88 -22.04
C ASN A 217 -14.25 -9.68 -22.46
N ALA A 218 -13.09 -9.43 -21.84
CA ALA A 218 -11.88 -10.23 -22.07
C ALA A 218 -12.00 -11.66 -21.50
N ARG A 219 -12.81 -11.83 -20.44
CA ARG A 219 -13.11 -13.11 -19.79
C ARG A 219 -14.62 -13.29 -19.60
N PRO A 220 -15.35 -13.75 -20.63
CA PRO A 220 -16.78 -13.99 -20.48
C PRO A 220 -17.03 -15.07 -19.42
N GLN A 221 -17.60 -14.69 -18.26
CA GLN A 221 -17.88 -15.60 -17.13
C GLN A 221 -19.10 -16.54 -17.37
N GLY A 222 -19.47 -16.83 -18.62
CA GLY A 222 -20.80 -17.38 -18.96
C GLY A 222 -20.84 -18.56 -19.93
N GLY A 223 -19.72 -19.26 -20.17
CA GLY A 223 -19.75 -20.49 -20.97
C GLY A 223 -20.24 -21.69 -20.15
N GLN A 224 -21.32 -22.35 -20.59
CA GLN A 224 -21.81 -23.64 -20.04
C GLN A 224 -20.86 -24.83 -20.30
N ASP A 225 -19.69 -24.59 -20.87
CA ASP A 225 -18.75 -25.65 -21.22
C ASP A 225 -17.86 -26.05 -20.04
N ILE A 226 -17.67 -27.36 -19.87
CA ILE A 226 -16.77 -27.96 -18.87
C ILE A 226 -15.35 -27.37 -18.99
N MET A 227 -14.97 -26.92 -20.19
CA MET A 227 -13.68 -26.32 -20.51
C MET A 227 -13.52 -24.87 -20.00
N SER A 228 -14.60 -24.06 -19.92
CA SER A 228 -14.56 -22.71 -19.33
C SER A 228 -14.49 -22.75 -17.81
N VAL A 229 -15.11 -23.76 -17.17
CA VAL A 229 -14.99 -23.99 -15.72
C VAL A 229 -13.57 -24.40 -15.35
N MET A 230 -12.96 -25.31 -16.13
CA MET A 230 -11.58 -25.75 -15.89
C MET A 230 -10.54 -24.65 -16.21
N GLY A 231 -10.82 -23.79 -17.20
CA GLY A 231 -10.01 -22.61 -17.50
C GLY A 231 -10.01 -21.55 -16.40
N SER A 232 -11.13 -21.37 -15.69
CA SER A 232 -11.25 -20.44 -14.56
C SER A 232 -10.43 -20.86 -13.32
N LEU A 233 -10.16 -22.17 -13.18
CA LEU A 233 -9.41 -22.75 -12.07
C LEU A 233 -7.90 -22.80 -12.31
N VAL A 234 -7.44 -22.67 -13.57
CA VAL A 234 -6.04 -22.94 -13.96
C VAL A 234 -5.27 -21.69 -14.40
N LYS A 235 -5.91 -20.55 -14.67
CA LYS A 235 -5.21 -19.32 -15.11
C LYS A 235 -5.59 -18.10 -14.29
N SER A 236 -4.82 -17.85 -13.24
CA SER A 236 -4.77 -16.56 -12.54
C SER A 236 -3.85 -15.53 -13.21
N SER A 237 -3.26 -15.79 -14.38
CA SER A 237 -2.37 -14.79 -15.03
C SER A 237 -3.19 -13.59 -15.47
N HIS A 238 -2.69 -12.37 -15.25
CA HIS A 238 -3.27 -11.17 -15.84
C HIS A 238 -3.31 -11.34 -17.37
N THR A 239 -4.46 -11.11 -17.98
CA THR A 239 -4.62 -11.22 -19.44
C THR A 239 -4.62 -9.81 -20.00
N GLU A 240 -3.63 -9.45 -20.82
CA GLU A 240 -3.58 -8.15 -21.50
C GLU A 240 -4.88 -7.91 -22.28
N VAL A 241 -5.49 -6.73 -22.11
CA VAL A 241 -6.69 -6.36 -22.84
C VAL A 241 -6.27 -5.81 -24.19
N THR A 242 -6.76 -6.43 -25.27
CA THR A 242 -6.40 -5.96 -26.62
C THR A 242 -7.01 -4.60 -26.94
N GLU A 243 -6.29 -3.77 -27.69
CA GLU A 243 -6.76 -2.45 -28.14
C GLU A 243 -8.00 -2.52 -29.05
N LYS A 244 -8.24 -3.68 -29.69
CA LYS A 244 -9.48 -3.91 -30.47
C LYS A 244 -10.68 -4.01 -29.53
N LEU A 245 -10.54 -4.78 -28.45
CA LEU A 245 -11.60 -4.94 -27.45
C LEU A 245 -11.91 -3.61 -26.76
N ARG A 246 -10.89 -2.84 -26.39
CA ARG A 246 -11.07 -1.49 -25.82
C ARG A 246 -11.84 -0.54 -26.73
N ARG A 247 -11.58 -0.58 -28.04
CA ARG A 247 -12.31 0.23 -29.02
C ARG A 247 -13.77 -0.18 -29.15
N GLU A 248 -14.04 -1.48 -29.08
CA GLU A 248 -15.40 -2.02 -29.08
C GLU A 248 -16.17 -1.61 -27.81
N VAL A 249 -15.57 -1.80 -26.64
CA VAL A 249 -16.14 -1.36 -25.35
C VAL A 249 -16.40 0.15 -25.37
N ASN A 250 -15.45 0.97 -25.83
CA ASN A 250 -15.62 2.42 -25.94
C ASN A 250 -16.79 2.78 -26.86
N LYS A 251 -16.96 2.09 -27.98
CA LYS A 251 -18.06 2.34 -28.91
C LYS A 251 -19.41 2.02 -28.26
N VAL A 252 -19.49 0.95 -27.49
CA VAL A 252 -20.72 0.57 -26.74
C VAL A 252 -21.02 1.59 -25.64
N VAL A 253 -20.02 1.97 -24.84
CA VAL A 253 -20.17 2.97 -23.78
C VAL A 253 -20.60 4.32 -24.36
N GLN A 254 -19.98 4.76 -25.45
CA GLN A 254 -20.37 5.98 -26.16
C GLN A 254 -21.83 5.92 -26.62
N GLY A 255 -22.29 4.77 -27.13
CA GLY A 255 -23.70 4.56 -27.47
C GLY A 255 -24.64 4.71 -26.28
N TYR A 256 -24.27 4.22 -25.09
CA TYR A 256 -25.08 4.42 -23.88
C TYR A 256 -25.11 5.88 -23.41
N ILE A 257 -24.02 6.63 -23.58
CA ILE A 257 -23.96 8.06 -23.29
C ILE A 257 -24.88 8.83 -24.25
N GLU A 258 -24.82 8.54 -25.55
CA GLU A 258 -25.65 9.19 -26.57
C GLU A 258 -27.15 8.91 -26.38
N GLN A 259 -27.50 7.72 -25.88
CA GLN A 259 -28.86 7.33 -25.55
C GLN A 259 -29.34 7.91 -24.20
N GLY A 260 -28.46 8.56 -23.43
CA GLY A 260 -28.76 9.05 -22.08
C GLY A 260 -29.01 7.92 -21.07
N VAL A 261 -28.54 6.70 -21.37
CA VAL A 261 -28.63 5.54 -20.47
C VAL A 261 -27.53 5.60 -19.42
N ALA A 262 -26.35 6.13 -19.77
CA ALA A 262 -25.21 6.23 -18.86
C ALA A 262 -24.57 7.61 -18.86
N GLU A 263 -24.01 8.01 -17.72
CA GLU A 263 -23.16 9.20 -17.59
C GLU A 263 -21.72 8.79 -17.33
N LEU A 264 -20.77 9.47 -17.98
CA LEU A 264 -19.35 9.24 -17.77
C LEU A 264 -18.84 10.17 -16.66
N VAL A 265 -18.26 9.59 -15.61
CA VAL A 265 -17.65 10.33 -14.51
C VAL A 265 -16.12 10.19 -14.61
N PRO A 266 -15.38 11.24 -15.03
CA PRO A 266 -13.93 11.20 -15.03
C PRO A 266 -13.39 11.27 -13.60
N GLY A 267 -12.53 10.32 -13.25
CA GLY A 267 -11.87 10.25 -11.96
C GLY A 267 -10.55 11.00 -11.88
N VAL A 268 -9.76 10.56 -10.91
CA VAL A 268 -8.40 11.05 -10.66
C VAL A 268 -7.43 9.88 -10.68
N VAL A 269 -6.41 9.98 -11.53
CA VAL A 269 -5.24 9.09 -11.52
C VAL A 269 -4.12 9.79 -10.77
N PHE A 270 -3.61 9.17 -9.71
CA PHE A 270 -2.48 9.68 -8.94
C PHE A 270 -1.26 8.79 -9.15
N ILE A 271 -0.18 9.33 -9.71
CA ILE A 271 1.08 8.63 -9.93
C ILE A 271 2.13 9.20 -8.97
N ASP A 272 2.47 8.44 -7.93
CA ASP A 272 3.57 8.78 -7.02
C ASP A 272 4.92 8.37 -7.60
N GLU A 273 6.01 9.00 -7.15
CA GLU A 273 7.38 8.72 -7.61
C GLU A 273 7.50 8.71 -9.15
N VAL A 274 6.89 9.70 -9.84
CA VAL A 274 6.78 9.74 -11.31
C VAL A 274 8.14 9.68 -12.04
N HIS A 275 9.22 10.14 -11.40
CA HIS A 275 10.59 10.05 -11.91
C HIS A 275 11.09 8.61 -12.09
N MET A 276 10.35 7.61 -11.60
CA MET A 276 10.60 6.20 -11.82
C MET A 276 10.11 5.71 -13.18
N LEU A 277 9.20 6.45 -13.84
CA LEU A 277 8.74 6.14 -15.20
C LEU A 277 9.85 6.42 -16.23
N ASP A 278 9.80 5.68 -17.32
CA ASP A 278 10.68 5.87 -18.47
C ASP A 278 10.04 6.69 -19.59
N ILE A 279 10.86 7.05 -20.58
CA ILE A 279 10.43 7.83 -21.75
C ILE A 279 9.30 7.15 -22.55
N GLU A 280 9.25 5.82 -22.58
CA GLU A 280 8.16 5.07 -23.22
C GLU A 280 6.83 5.32 -22.50
N CYS A 281 6.85 5.25 -21.16
CA CYS A 281 5.69 5.55 -20.32
C CYS A 281 5.24 7.02 -20.48
N PHE A 282 6.17 7.98 -20.52
CA PHE A 282 5.83 9.39 -20.72
C PHE A 282 5.23 9.68 -22.10
N THR A 283 5.78 9.05 -23.15
CA THR A 283 5.22 9.17 -24.51
C THR A 283 3.79 8.64 -24.55
N TYR A 284 3.53 7.50 -23.92
CA TYR A 284 2.19 6.94 -23.83
C TYR A 284 1.24 7.80 -22.98
N LEU A 285 1.73 8.35 -21.87
CA LEU A 285 0.98 9.26 -21.00
C LEU A 285 0.51 10.52 -21.74
N ASN A 286 1.36 11.10 -22.60
CA ASN A 286 0.96 12.23 -23.46
C ASN A 286 -0.21 11.86 -24.38
N THR A 287 -0.19 10.67 -24.99
CA THR A 287 -1.30 10.18 -25.81
C THR A 287 -2.58 10.01 -24.99
N LEU A 288 -2.47 9.51 -23.75
CA LEU A 288 -3.63 9.36 -22.86
C LEU A 288 -4.22 10.72 -22.45
N LEU A 289 -3.38 11.72 -22.17
CA LEU A 289 -3.81 13.08 -21.81
C LEU A 289 -4.52 13.81 -22.96
N GLU A 290 -4.27 13.43 -24.21
CA GLU A 290 -4.94 14.00 -25.38
C GLU A 290 -6.36 13.44 -25.57
N SER A 291 -6.71 12.36 -24.88
CA SER A 291 -8.06 11.80 -24.93
C SER A 291 -9.09 12.73 -24.26
N PRO A 292 -10.25 12.99 -24.90
CA PRO A 292 -11.30 13.83 -24.30
C PRO A 292 -11.95 13.17 -23.07
N MET A 293 -11.79 11.85 -22.90
CA MET A 293 -12.29 11.08 -21.75
C MET A 293 -11.19 10.86 -20.69
N ALA A 294 -10.04 11.54 -20.81
CA ALA A 294 -8.95 11.36 -19.87
C ALA A 294 -9.37 11.79 -18.45
N PRO A 295 -9.11 10.96 -17.42
CA PRO A 295 -9.27 11.36 -16.03
C PRO A 295 -8.28 12.47 -15.70
N THR A 296 -8.51 13.16 -14.58
CA THR A 296 -7.56 14.15 -14.07
C THR A 296 -6.28 13.43 -13.64
N VAL A 297 -5.13 13.81 -14.20
CA VAL A 297 -3.84 13.22 -13.86
C VAL A 297 -3.09 14.08 -12.84
N ILE A 298 -2.73 13.49 -11.72
CA ILE A 298 -1.90 14.09 -10.68
C ILE A 298 -0.61 13.28 -10.58
N LEU A 299 0.51 13.92 -10.84
CA LEU A 299 1.86 13.36 -10.74
C LEU A 299 2.50 13.85 -9.45
N ALA A 300 3.30 13.03 -8.79
CA ALA A 300 4.09 13.43 -7.64
C ALA A 300 5.56 13.02 -7.77
N THR A 301 6.45 13.91 -7.32
CA THR A 301 7.89 13.66 -7.29
C THR A 301 8.52 14.27 -6.04
N ASN A 302 9.55 13.60 -5.56
CA ASN A 302 10.44 14.08 -4.49
C ASN A 302 11.83 14.46 -5.00
N ARG A 303 12.09 14.32 -6.32
CA ARG A 303 13.38 14.62 -6.94
C ARG A 303 13.40 16.02 -7.57
N GLY A 304 14.53 16.71 -7.42
CA GLY A 304 14.79 18.01 -8.02
C GLY A 304 15.21 17.91 -9.49
N GLN A 305 16.44 17.45 -9.74
CA GLN A 305 16.94 17.09 -11.07
C GLN A 305 17.15 15.58 -11.10
N SER A 306 16.73 14.92 -12.18
CA SER A 306 16.92 13.47 -12.33
C SER A 306 17.06 13.12 -13.80
N LEU A 307 17.80 12.05 -14.09
CA LEU A 307 17.84 11.45 -15.42
C LEU A 307 16.45 10.95 -15.79
N VAL A 308 16.01 11.23 -17.00
CA VAL A 308 14.82 10.61 -17.60
C VAL A 308 15.16 9.16 -17.92
N ARG A 309 14.48 8.22 -17.26
CA ARG A 309 14.78 6.79 -17.44
C ARG A 309 14.52 6.36 -18.89
N GLY A 310 15.38 5.47 -19.40
CA GLY A 310 15.36 5.05 -20.80
C GLY A 310 16.13 5.99 -21.75
N THR A 311 16.70 7.08 -21.24
CA THR A 311 17.66 7.92 -21.97
C THR A 311 19.06 7.76 -21.38
N SER A 312 20.11 8.00 -22.17
CA SER A 312 21.49 7.90 -21.69
C SER A 312 21.90 9.11 -20.85
N ASP A 313 21.53 10.32 -21.28
CA ASP A 313 22.15 11.56 -20.75
C ASP A 313 21.14 12.71 -20.52
N VAL A 314 19.84 12.48 -20.71
CA VAL A 314 18.84 13.55 -20.59
C VAL A 314 18.45 13.73 -19.13
N VAL A 315 19.11 14.69 -18.47
CA VAL A 315 18.71 15.17 -17.14
C VAL A 315 17.66 16.26 -17.32
N SER A 316 16.54 16.11 -16.62
CA SER A 316 15.46 17.08 -16.64
C SER A 316 14.95 17.39 -15.23
N PRO A 317 14.27 18.54 -15.05
CA PRO A 317 13.57 18.82 -13.81
C PRO A 317 12.62 17.67 -13.49
N HIS A 318 12.73 17.18 -12.26
CA HIS A 318 11.91 16.11 -11.71
C HIS A 318 12.01 14.75 -12.43
N GLY A 319 12.95 14.57 -13.37
CA GLY A 319 13.05 13.37 -14.21
C GLY A 319 11.88 13.22 -15.18
N ILE A 320 11.21 14.32 -15.53
CA ILE A 320 10.08 14.34 -16.46
C ILE A 320 10.54 15.01 -17.78
N PRO A 321 10.22 14.45 -18.95
CA PRO A 321 10.48 15.10 -20.24
C PRO A 321 9.87 16.51 -20.33
N THR A 322 10.58 17.43 -21.00
CA THR A 322 10.19 18.86 -21.06
C THR A 322 8.82 19.07 -21.72
N ASP A 323 8.48 18.24 -22.71
CA ASP A 323 7.19 18.24 -23.41
C ASP A 323 6.00 17.96 -22.47
N LEU A 324 6.15 17.06 -21.50
CA LEU A 324 5.11 16.80 -20.50
C LEU A 324 5.15 17.87 -19.39
N LEU A 325 6.33 18.35 -19.01
CA LEU A 325 6.47 19.43 -18.02
C LEU A 325 5.74 20.71 -18.45
N ASP A 326 5.80 21.07 -19.73
CA ASP A 326 5.09 22.26 -20.26
C ASP A 326 3.56 22.13 -20.16
N ARG A 327 3.05 20.89 -20.08
CA ARG A 327 1.61 20.60 -19.84
C ARG A 327 1.26 20.48 -18.36
N CYS A 328 2.25 20.56 -17.46
CA CYS A 328 2.05 20.40 -16.02
C CYS A 328 1.85 21.74 -15.31
N MET A 329 0.83 21.81 -14.43
CA MET A 329 0.74 22.85 -13.41
C MET A 329 1.49 22.37 -12.17
N ILE A 330 2.56 23.05 -11.79
CA ILE A 330 3.46 22.61 -10.72
C ILE A 330 3.04 23.25 -9.39
N VAL A 331 2.78 22.42 -8.37
CA VAL A 331 2.51 22.86 -6.99
C VAL A 331 3.60 22.32 -6.08
N LYS A 332 4.29 23.22 -5.39
CA LYS A 332 5.32 22.86 -4.42
C LYS A 332 4.70 22.65 -3.03
N THR A 333 5.19 21.63 -2.34
CA THR A 333 4.94 21.37 -0.92
C THR A 333 6.20 21.66 -0.11
N ASP A 334 6.04 22.29 1.05
CA ASP A 334 7.15 22.66 1.91
C ASP A 334 7.37 21.64 3.04
N GLY A 335 8.51 21.71 3.72
CA GLY A 335 8.78 20.90 4.92
C GLY A 335 7.88 21.29 6.08
N TYR A 336 7.54 20.33 6.95
CA TYR A 336 6.79 20.61 8.18
C TYR A 336 7.73 21.15 9.26
N THR A 337 7.30 22.17 9.99
CA THR A 337 7.96 22.64 11.22
C THR A 337 7.70 21.68 12.38
N CYS A 338 8.55 21.66 13.42
CA CYS A 338 8.37 20.82 14.62
C CYS A 338 6.94 20.88 15.21
N ASP A 339 6.38 22.09 15.37
CA ASP A 339 5.02 22.29 15.88
C ASP A 339 3.95 21.61 15.01
N GLN A 340 4.11 21.70 13.68
CA GLN A 340 3.21 21.05 12.73
C GLN A 340 3.36 19.52 12.79
N VAL A 341 4.59 19.01 12.89
CA VAL A 341 4.85 17.58 13.07
C VAL A 341 4.16 17.08 14.34
N GLY A 342 4.29 17.78 15.47
CA GLY A 342 3.62 17.44 16.72
C GLY A 342 2.11 17.37 16.59
N LYS A 343 1.49 18.35 15.93
CA LYS A 343 0.04 18.32 15.62
C LYS A 343 -0.34 17.12 14.74
N VAL A 344 0.46 16.77 13.73
CA VAL A 344 0.18 15.63 12.84
C VAL A 344 0.27 14.31 13.61
N VAL A 345 1.30 14.16 14.45
CA VAL A 345 1.45 13.00 15.35
C VAL A 345 0.27 12.90 16.30
N GLN A 346 -0.18 14.00 16.90
CA GLN A 346 -1.34 14.03 17.78
C GLN A 346 -2.64 13.63 17.07
N LEU A 347 -2.85 14.16 15.85
CA LEU A 347 -3.99 13.79 15.03
C LEU A 347 -3.98 12.29 14.71
N ARG A 348 -2.81 11.75 14.36
CA ARG A 348 -2.66 10.32 14.04
C ARG A 348 -2.89 9.43 15.25
N ALA A 349 -2.33 9.78 16.41
CA ALA A 349 -2.56 9.08 17.67
C ALA A 349 -4.06 9.03 18.00
N THR A 350 -4.77 10.14 17.79
CA THR A 350 -6.24 10.21 18.00
C THR A 350 -7.00 9.27 17.06
N VAL A 351 -6.61 9.20 15.78
CA VAL A 351 -7.25 8.35 14.77
C VAL A 351 -7.02 6.86 15.05
N GLU A 352 -5.83 6.51 15.54
CA GLU A 352 -5.49 5.14 15.92
C GLU A 352 -6.00 4.77 17.33
N GLY A 353 -6.54 5.74 18.08
CA GLY A 353 -7.05 5.54 19.44
C GLY A 353 -5.95 5.35 20.48
N LEU A 354 -4.74 5.84 20.20
CA LEU A 354 -3.57 5.78 21.07
C LEU A 354 -3.57 6.96 22.04
N LYS A 355 -3.06 6.73 23.26
CA LYS A 355 -2.96 7.74 24.31
C LYS A 355 -1.49 8.06 24.60
N PRO A 356 -0.90 9.06 23.94
CA PRO A 356 0.45 9.51 24.28
C PRO A 356 0.43 10.22 25.63
N GLY A 357 1.40 9.89 26.49
CA GLY A 357 1.66 10.56 27.76
C GLY A 357 2.31 11.92 27.58
N GLU A 358 2.61 12.58 28.69
CA GLU A 358 3.24 13.91 28.69
C GLU A 358 4.63 13.87 28.02
N GLY A 359 4.93 14.87 27.18
CA GLY A 359 6.22 14.98 26.49
C GLY A 359 6.43 14.06 25.28
N VAL A 360 5.65 12.98 25.11
CA VAL A 360 5.82 12.01 24.01
C VAL A 360 5.66 12.65 22.63
N ILE A 361 4.66 13.51 22.46
CA ILE A 361 4.41 14.20 21.19
C ILE A 361 5.59 15.10 20.83
N ASN A 362 6.14 15.83 21.80
CA ASN A 362 7.27 16.72 21.58
C ASN A 362 8.54 15.94 21.20
N ARG A 363 8.77 14.78 21.85
CA ARG A 363 9.88 13.89 21.51
C ARG A 363 9.74 13.34 20.09
N LEU A 364 8.55 12.86 19.71
CA LEU A 364 8.27 12.38 18.36
C LEU A 364 8.35 13.50 17.30
N ALA A 365 7.96 14.72 17.66
CA ALA A 365 8.07 15.87 16.79
C ALA A 365 9.54 16.22 16.48
N ALA A 366 10.39 16.24 17.51
CA ALA A 366 11.83 16.45 17.35
C ALA A 366 12.46 15.34 16.51
N GLU A 367 12.06 14.08 16.71
CA GLU A 367 12.56 12.97 15.91
C GLU A 367 12.10 13.05 14.45
N GLY A 368 10.85 13.47 14.20
CA GLY A 368 10.30 13.66 12.86
C GLY A 368 10.93 14.82 12.08
N GLU A 369 11.36 15.88 12.78
CA GLU A 369 12.13 16.97 12.20
C GLU A 369 13.56 16.53 11.83
N LYS A 370 14.21 15.76 12.71
CA LYS A 370 15.56 15.22 12.50
C LYS A 370 15.61 14.19 11.36
N SER A 371 14.62 13.29 11.29
CA SER A 371 14.57 12.18 10.33
C SER A 371 13.52 12.43 9.24
N SER A 372 12.29 11.96 9.43
CA SER A 372 11.14 12.25 8.58
C SER A 372 9.83 12.10 9.35
N LEU A 373 8.78 12.81 8.90
CA LEU A 373 7.43 12.64 9.42
C LEU A 373 6.95 11.18 9.33
N ARG A 374 7.30 10.47 8.25
CA ARG A 374 6.90 9.07 8.05
C ARG A 374 7.46 8.18 9.15
N TYR A 375 8.73 8.38 9.50
CA TYR A 375 9.40 7.63 10.57
C TYR A 375 8.76 7.91 11.93
N ALA A 376 8.57 9.18 12.30
CA ALA A 376 7.92 9.55 13.56
C ALA A 376 6.51 8.93 13.72
N LEU A 377 5.73 8.88 12.63
CA LEU A 377 4.41 8.22 12.63
C LEU A 377 4.51 6.69 12.75
N GLN A 378 5.54 6.06 12.19
CA GLN A 378 5.75 4.62 12.29
C GLN A 378 6.12 4.18 13.70
N LEU A 379 6.77 5.04 14.50
CA LEU A 379 7.13 4.73 15.89
C LEU A 379 5.93 4.61 16.83
N LEU A 380 4.77 5.21 16.49
CA LEU A 380 3.57 5.19 17.35
C LEU A 380 3.04 3.78 17.60
N THR A 381 2.97 2.93 16.57
CA THR A 381 2.38 1.59 16.70
C THR A 381 3.28 0.65 17.52
N PRO A 382 4.60 0.53 17.26
CA PRO A 382 5.49 -0.27 18.10
C PRO A 382 5.57 0.24 19.54
N ALA A 383 5.63 1.56 19.76
CA ALA A 383 5.63 2.13 21.11
C ALA A 383 4.35 1.80 21.88
N SER A 384 3.19 1.79 21.22
CA SER A 384 1.95 1.33 21.84
C SER A 384 1.98 -0.15 22.22
N ILE A 385 2.69 -0.99 21.47
CA ILE A 385 2.82 -2.42 21.78
C ILE A 385 3.75 -2.58 22.99
N LEU A 386 4.87 -1.85 23.05
CA LEU A 386 5.78 -1.86 24.20
C LEU A 386 5.08 -1.41 25.49
N ALA A 387 4.31 -0.32 25.42
CA ALA A 387 3.51 0.14 26.55
C ALA A 387 2.53 -0.93 27.06
N GLN A 388 1.84 -1.63 26.14
CA GLN A 388 0.92 -2.72 26.48
C GLN A 388 1.64 -3.92 27.11
N LEU A 389 2.83 -4.28 26.60
CA LEU A 389 3.66 -5.35 27.18
C LEU A 389 4.13 -5.00 28.59
N ALA A 390 4.40 -3.72 28.86
CA ALA A 390 4.69 -3.22 30.20
C ALA A 390 3.45 -3.08 31.10
N GLY A 391 2.26 -3.48 30.62
CA GLY A 391 1.00 -3.36 31.37
C GLY A 391 0.44 -1.94 31.46
N ARG A 392 0.98 -1.00 30.69
CA ARG A 392 0.54 0.41 30.63
C ARG A 392 -0.46 0.62 29.49
N SER A 393 -1.37 1.57 29.67
CA SER A 393 -2.39 1.95 28.67
C SER A 393 -2.08 3.26 27.95
N GLN A 394 -1.00 3.92 28.37
CA GLN A 394 -0.48 5.17 27.80
C GLN A 394 0.96 4.94 27.37
N ILE A 395 1.35 5.59 26.27
CA ILE A 395 2.73 5.56 25.77
C ILE A 395 3.53 6.58 26.57
N GLU A 396 4.70 6.20 27.09
CA GLU A 396 5.60 7.12 27.78
C GLU A 396 6.92 7.29 27.01
N LEU A 397 7.79 8.18 27.51
CA LEU A 397 9.05 8.51 26.84
C LEU A 397 9.98 7.31 26.71
N GLU A 398 10.03 6.44 27.72
CA GLU A 398 10.85 5.23 27.73
C GLU A 398 10.50 4.29 26.55
N ASP A 399 9.21 4.19 26.20
CA ASP A 399 8.76 3.36 25.08
C ASP A 399 9.28 3.91 23.74
N ILE A 400 9.33 5.23 23.59
CA ILE A 400 9.86 5.89 22.38
C ILE A 400 11.37 5.70 22.29
N GLU A 401 12.10 5.80 23.40
CA GLU A 401 13.55 5.59 23.43
C GLU A 401 13.89 4.15 23.02
N GLN A 402 13.25 3.17 23.64
CA GLN A 402 13.41 1.76 23.26
C GLN A 402 13.04 1.51 21.80
N THR A 403 11.93 2.11 21.32
CA THR A 403 11.54 1.94 19.91
C THR A 403 12.55 2.56 18.96
N THR A 404 13.15 3.70 19.32
CA THR A 404 14.15 4.40 18.50
C THR A 404 15.47 3.62 18.41
N GLU A 405 15.82 2.87 19.46
CA GLU A 405 16.96 1.95 19.45
C GLU A 405 16.69 0.70 18.59
N LEU A 406 15.47 0.16 18.67
CA LEU A 406 15.09 -1.05 17.93
C LEU A 406 14.86 -0.82 16.43
N PHE A 407 14.32 0.35 16.07
CA PHE A 407 13.94 0.66 14.69
C PHE A 407 14.69 1.89 14.20
N LEU A 408 15.79 1.67 13.48
CA LEU A 408 16.61 2.76 12.94
C LEU A 408 15.90 3.50 11.80
N ASP A 409 16.18 4.80 11.69
CA ASP A 409 15.75 5.60 10.54
C ASP A 409 16.70 5.42 9.34
N THR A 410 16.21 5.75 8.15
CA THR A 410 16.98 5.56 6.90
C THR A 410 18.24 6.44 6.80
N ARG A 411 18.37 7.49 7.62
CA ARG A 411 19.55 8.37 7.62
C ARG A 411 20.64 7.85 8.56
N THR A 412 20.27 7.22 9.67
CA THR A 412 21.24 6.61 10.60
C THR A 412 21.63 5.20 10.19
N SER A 413 20.76 4.46 9.48
CA SER A 413 21.05 3.09 9.03
C SER A 413 22.33 2.93 8.18
N PRO A 414 22.74 3.86 7.29
CA PRO A 414 24.00 3.76 6.55
C PRO A 414 25.21 4.33 7.31
N CYS A 415 24.99 5.02 8.42
CA CYS A 415 26.01 5.71 9.21
C CYS A 415 26.51 4.86 10.39
N MET A 416 26.00 3.65 10.58
CA MET A 416 26.74 2.67 11.35
C MET A 416 28.07 2.45 10.62
N PRO A 417 29.22 2.85 11.18
CA PRO A 417 30.46 2.26 10.71
C PRO A 417 30.24 0.77 10.85
N ASP A 418 30.52 0.02 9.80
CA ASP A 418 30.76 -1.39 9.94
C ASP A 418 31.94 -1.56 10.93
N THR A 419 31.68 -1.53 12.24
CA THR A 419 32.67 -1.83 13.27
C THR A 419 33.09 -3.30 13.24
N HIS A 420 32.60 -4.06 12.27
CA HIS A 420 33.07 -5.39 11.88
C HIS A 420 33.47 -5.53 10.40
N VAL A 421 33.51 -4.46 9.59
CA VAL A 421 34.09 -4.48 8.22
C VAL A 421 35.29 -3.54 8.20
N THR A 422 36.30 -3.88 8.98
CA THR A 422 37.64 -3.34 8.73
C THR A 422 38.37 -4.29 7.80
N THR A 423 38.99 -3.70 6.78
CA THR A 423 40.05 -4.26 5.91
C THR A 423 39.63 -5.35 4.93
N HIS A 424 39.22 -4.96 3.72
CA HIS A 424 39.87 -5.35 2.44
C HIS A 424 39.03 -4.86 1.24
N ALA A 425 38.90 -3.56 1.06
CA ALA A 425 38.54 -3.01 -0.24
C ALA A 425 39.16 -1.62 -0.36
N LEU A 426 39.81 -1.36 -1.49
CA LEU A 426 40.52 -0.13 -1.85
C LEU A 426 42.00 -0.07 -1.44
N ALA A 427 42.75 -1.11 -1.82
CA ALA A 427 44.17 -0.97 -2.13
C ALA A 427 44.52 -1.71 -3.43
N SER A 428 43.93 -1.28 -4.55
CA SER A 428 44.57 -1.41 -5.85
C SER A 428 43.94 -0.46 -6.88
N GLN A 429 44.70 0.61 -7.16
CA GLN A 429 44.78 1.29 -8.46
C GLN A 429 43.57 2.10 -8.91
N ASN A 430 43.54 3.38 -8.51
CA ASN A 430 43.90 4.42 -9.48
C ASN A 430 44.39 5.70 -8.81
N SER A 431 45.64 6.04 -9.12
CA SER A 431 46.31 7.28 -8.81
C SER A 431 45.84 8.35 -9.78
N ALA A 432 45.07 9.33 -9.30
CA ALA A 432 45.19 10.77 -9.62
C ALA A 432 44.02 11.52 -8.97
N TYR A 433 44.31 12.67 -8.37
CA TYR A 433 43.39 13.62 -7.71
C TYR A 433 42.98 13.28 -6.26
N PHE A 434 43.80 13.73 -5.30
CA PHE A 434 43.42 14.55 -4.11
C PHE A 434 44.58 14.56 -3.10
N PRO A 435 45.44 15.61 -3.03
CA PRO A 435 46.33 15.82 -1.89
C PRO A 435 45.79 16.96 -1.00
N SER A 436 45.40 16.67 0.25
CA SER A 436 45.51 17.62 1.39
C SER A 436 44.85 17.24 2.73
N LEU A 437 44.19 16.07 2.90
CA LEU A 437 43.53 15.75 4.19
C LEU A 437 44.18 14.64 5.04
N ALA A 438 45.12 13.87 4.50
CA ALA A 438 45.72 12.73 5.20
C ALA A 438 46.82 13.09 6.24
N GLN A 439 47.13 14.37 6.45
CA GLN A 439 48.28 14.79 7.26
C GLN A 439 47.93 15.39 8.63
N ARG A 440 46.68 15.26 9.09
CA ARG A 440 46.20 15.93 10.32
C ARG A 440 45.64 15.03 11.43
N LEU A 441 45.65 13.70 11.29
CA LEU A 441 45.02 12.80 12.27
C LEU A 441 45.99 11.83 12.95
N SER A 442 47.28 12.15 13.00
CA SER A 442 48.26 11.41 13.79
C SER A 442 48.66 12.19 15.05
N HIS A 443 47.73 12.43 15.97
CA HIS A 443 48.05 12.76 17.37
C HIS A 443 46.81 12.58 18.25
N GLU A 444 47.00 11.89 19.39
CA GLU A 444 46.12 11.75 20.56
C GLU A 444 44.92 10.78 20.44
N SER A 445 44.62 9.86 21.35
CA SER A 445 45.29 9.20 22.50
C SER A 445 44.25 8.25 23.15
N LEU A 446 44.67 7.01 23.44
CA LEU A 446 44.30 6.11 24.56
C LEU A 446 43.00 6.37 25.36
N ILE A 447 42.06 5.41 25.38
CA ILE A 447 41.23 5.08 26.56
C ILE A 447 40.99 3.55 26.67
N HIS A 448 41.26 3.08 27.89
CA HIS A 448 41.08 1.81 28.61
C HIS A 448 40.19 0.65 28.08
N GLU A 449 40.75 -0.55 28.20
CA GLU A 449 40.06 -1.84 28.32
C GLU A 449 39.43 -2.00 29.71
N ASP A 450 38.16 -2.43 29.75
CA ASP A 450 37.62 -3.45 30.68
C ASP A 450 36.10 -3.52 30.51
N GLU A 451 35.60 -4.50 29.75
CA GLU A 451 34.32 -5.18 30.00
C GLU A 451 34.20 -6.42 29.09
N MET A 452 34.13 -7.61 29.70
CA MET A 452 33.95 -8.89 29.02
C MET A 452 32.58 -8.96 28.33
N CYS A 453 32.56 -8.80 27.01
CA CYS A 453 31.38 -9.07 26.19
C CYS A 453 31.27 -10.58 25.90
N VAL A 454 30.22 -11.22 26.38
CA VAL A 454 29.84 -12.59 26.02
C VAL A 454 29.44 -12.58 24.54
N MET A 455 30.35 -13.00 23.65
CA MET A 455 30.09 -13.05 22.20
C MET A 455 28.99 -14.07 21.87
N GLN A 456 27.79 -13.58 21.62
CA GLN A 456 26.73 -14.35 20.96
C GLN A 456 26.93 -14.21 19.45
N MET A 457 27.60 -15.19 18.84
CA MET A 457 27.94 -15.15 17.41
C MET A 457 26.68 -15.42 16.55
N SER A 458 26.07 -14.37 16.00
CA SER A 458 24.98 -14.48 15.02
C SER A 458 25.53 -14.50 13.60
N ILE A 459 25.37 -15.61 12.87
CA ILE A 459 25.74 -15.71 11.45
C ILE A 459 24.62 -15.08 10.61
N MET A 460 24.90 -13.96 9.94
CA MET A 460 23.99 -13.32 9.00
C MET A 460 24.39 -13.67 7.57
N LEU A 461 23.50 -14.31 6.81
CA LEU A 461 23.71 -14.66 5.41
C LEU A 461 22.72 -13.85 4.56
N SER A 462 23.20 -12.74 3.98
CA SER A 462 22.41 -11.96 3.03
C SER A 462 22.36 -12.68 1.69
N THR A 463 21.16 -12.90 1.16
CA THR A 463 20.95 -13.30 -0.24
C THR A 463 21.18 -12.09 -1.14
N GLY A 464 22.43 -11.66 -1.25
CA GLY A 464 22.89 -10.60 -2.14
C GLY A 464 24.06 -11.13 -2.94
N LEU A 465 23.92 -11.11 -4.27
CA LEU A 465 24.92 -11.36 -5.31
C LEU A 465 26.27 -11.88 -4.79
N ALA A 466 26.42 -13.20 -4.77
CA ALA A 466 27.70 -13.83 -4.50
C ALA A 466 28.74 -13.36 -5.52
N ASP A 467 29.91 -12.96 -5.04
CA ASP A 467 31.07 -12.66 -5.87
C ASP A 467 31.42 -13.88 -6.74
N VAL A 468 31.26 -13.71 -8.06
CA VAL A 468 31.44 -14.76 -9.06
C VAL A 468 32.90 -15.20 -9.13
N GLU A 469 33.84 -14.29 -8.87
CA GLU A 469 35.27 -14.62 -8.88
C GLU A 469 35.64 -15.53 -7.71
N PHE A 470 35.11 -15.28 -6.51
CA PHE A 470 35.35 -16.12 -5.33
C PHE A 470 34.81 -17.55 -5.51
N THR A 471 33.64 -17.68 -6.14
CA THR A 471 32.97 -18.98 -6.36
C THR A 471 33.74 -19.83 -7.37
N LEU A 472 34.27 -19.21 -8.43
CA LEU A 472 35.10 -19.87 -9.43
C LEU A 472 36.48 -20.26 -8.89
N ALA A 473 37.10 -19.39 -8.08
CA ALA A 473 38.38 -19.65 -7.41
C ALA A 473 38.29 -20.81 -6.40
N SER A 474 37.10 -21.02 -5.81
CA SER A 474 36.83 -22.11 -4.87
C SER A 474 36.54 -23.46 -5.55
N GLY A 475 36.57 -23.52 -6.89
CA GLY A 475 36.43 -24.77 -7.66
C GLY A 475 35.00 -25.30 -7.82
N PHE A 476 33.97 -24.49 -7.55
CA PHE A 476 32.57 -24.89 -7.70
C PHE A 476 32.00 -24.46 -9.06
N ALA A 477 31.29 -25.39 -9.73
CA ALA A 477 30.62 -25.12 -11.00
C ALA A 477 29.35 -24.28 -10.78
N VAL A 478 29.24 -23.18 -11.52
CA VAL A 478 28.12 -22.23 -11.44
C VAL A 478 27.16 -22.49 -12.59
N HIS A 479 25.89 -22.78 -12.29
CA HIS A 479 24.81 -22.83 -13.30
C HIS A 479 23.68 -21.88 -12.92
N ALA A 480 23.14 -21.19 -13.93
CA ALA A 480 22.03 -20.25 -13.77
C ALA A 480 20.67 -20.97 -13.66
N PRO A 481 19.67 -20.36 -12.99
CA PRO A 481 19.73 -19.12 -12.23
C PRO A 481 20.26 -19.35 -10.80
N TYR A 482 21.10 -18.43 -10.32
CA TYR A 482 21.91 -18.51 -9.11
C TYR A 482 21.08 -18.77 -7.84
N SER A 483 20.97 -20.04 -7.45
CA SER A 483 20.47 -20.46 -6.15
C SER A 483 21.50 -21.37 -5.49
N ILE A 484 22.10 -20.93 -4.39
CA ILE A 484 22.92 -21.81 -3.55
C ILE A 484 21.97 -22.81 -2.87
N SER A 485 22.24 -24.10 -2.97
CA SER A 485 21.40 -25.09 -2.29
C SER A 485 21.60 -24.99 -0.77
N LYS A 486 20.54 -25.25 0.01
CA LYS A 486 20.61 -25.30 1.48
C LYS A 486 21.71 -26.26 1.98
N ALA A 487 22.02 -27.30 1.22
CA ALA A 487 23.10 -28.24 1.51
C ALA A 487 24.49 -27.61 1.33
N ALA A 488 24.70 -26.82 0.27
CA ALA A 488 25.96 -26.11 0.03
C ALA A 488 26.22 -25.03 1.10
N LEU A 489 25.17 -24.32 1.52
CA LEU A 489 25.23 -23.36 2.61
C LEU A 489 25.61 -24.02 3.95
N ASN A 490 24.97 -25.14 4.28
CA ASN A 490 25.27 -25.89 5.50
C ASN A 490 26.70 -26.45 5.50
N MET A 491 27.21 -26.90 4.36
CA MET A 491 28.59 -27.38 4.24
C MET A 491 29.62 -26.25 4.40
N ALA A 492 29.34 -25.05 3.87
CA ALA A 492 30.21 -23.88 4.06
C ALA A 492 30.28 -23.46 5.54
N VAL A 493 29.13 -23.46 6.23
CA VAL A 493 29.05 -23.19 7.67
C VAL A 493 29.82 -24.25 8.48
N VAL A 494 29.69 -25.54 8.13
CA VAL A 494 30.42 -26.63 8.80
C VAL A 494 31.93 -26.54 8.57
N LYS A 495 32.37 -26.18 7.35
CA LYS A 495 33.79 -25.99 7.03
C LYS A 495 34.40 -24.85 7.86
N TYR A 496 33.72 -23.70 7.92
CA TYR A 496 34.16 -22.57 8.74
C TYR A 496 34.13 -22.88 10.25
N ALA A 497 33.12 -23.61 10.72
CA ALA A 497 33.05 -24.06 12.11
C ALA A 497 34.18 -25.05 12.48
N ALA A 498 34.69 -25.81 11.51
CA ALA A 498 35.84 -26.69 11.69
C ALA A 498 37.18 -25.95 11.66
N GLU A 499 37.33 -24.94 10.79
CA GLU A 499 38.56 -24.13 10.69
C GLU A 499 38.78 -23.22 11.92
N TYR A 500 37.70 -22.80 12.62
CA TYR A 500 37.79 -21.90 13.78
C TYR A 500 37.58 -22.57 15.14
N ARG A 501 37.50 -23.91 15.21
CA ARG A 501 37.68 -24.63 16.47
C ARG A 501 39.17 -24.65 16.81
N GLY A 502 39.62 -23.67 17.59
CA GLY A 502 40.89 -23.77 18.31
C GLY A 502 40.94 -25.03 19.19
N PRO A 503 42.13 -25.53 19.56
CA PRO A 503 42.26 -26.72 20.40
C PRO A 503 41.54 -26.50 21.74
N SER A 504 40.76 -27.48 22.17
CA SER A 504 40.11 -27.49 23.48
C SER A 504 41.15 -27.35 24.60
N PRO A 505 40.85 -26.69 25.73
CA PRO A 505 41.75 -26.71 26.87
C PRO A 505 41.83 -28.14 27.41
N GLU A 506 42.97 -28.80 27.18
CA GLU A 506 43.32 -30.05 27.86
C GLU A 506 43.64 -29.76 29.33
N SER A 507 43.27 -30.74 30.16
CA SER A 507 43.42 -30.85 31.61
C SER A 507 44.75 -30.36 32.21
N ASP A 508 44.65 -29.55 33.27
CA ASP A 508 45.77 -29.24 34.18
C ASP A 508 46.38 -30.53 34.79
N PRO A 509 47.71 -30.70 34.79
CA PRO A 509 48.36 -31.72 35.61
C PRO A 509 48.50 -31.25 37.06
N ALA A 510 48.22 -32.16 37.98
CA ALA A 510 48.24 -31.96 39.43
C ALA A 510 49.58 -31.42 39.97
N ILE A 511 49.48 -30.51 40.95
CA ILE A 511 50.58 -30.05 41.81
C ILE A 511 50.92 -31.17 42.81
N PRO A 512 52.18 -31.62 42.94
CA PRO A 512 52.57 -32.48 44.05
C PRO A 512 52.79 -31.65 45.33
N THR A 513 52.41 -32.27 46.45
CA THR A 513 52.39 -31.81 47.86
C THR A 513 53.48 -30.83 48.30
#